data_AF-A0A2A2AST3-F1
#
_entry.id   AF-A0A2A2AST3-F1
#
_cell.length_a   1.000
_cell.length_b   1.000
_cell.length_c   1.000
_cell.angle_alpha   90.00
_cell.angle_beta   90.00
_cell.angle_gamma   90.00
#
_symmetry.space_group_name_H-M   'P 1'
#
loop_
_entity.id
_entity.type
_entity.pdbx_description
1 polymer ?
#
loop_
_entity_poly.entity_id
_entity_poly.type
_entity_poly.pdbx_seq_one_letter_code
_entity_poly.pdbx_strand_id
1 'polypeptide(L)'
;MKKPMLLAALCAAALPALAQQALFADAIAPAASGTGKAPYLYVGQATTAKAPLALSSQPGKGTPVTTVPAQAPLTVLLATPDKAHYLVKTSLGLTGWIAADAQPAADSRDSEDFSQLKKLSPIPEGLKIEGLPPFALHYNPQRIQPLTPAAQSNEDSYVLLQGQFAANDRNYRLECGPGPSADPYCELLDATDLKQRADGQLGAGRMLGGETFYFPGNGTLYSSTHINRHHQTFSKYRLKDDGQLAEVAQAFYYVGLKSTALAPITLSSLPEGGEPVARIAKGDKLQVLLHDAFRPRKEDDYRDFLLIQANDGSLGWLSINHLGDEPAPIEDYRFMGD
;
A
#
# COMPACT_ATOMS: atom_id res chain seq x y z
N MET A 1 16.55 -33.21 57.33
CA MET A 1 15.60 -32.08 57.24
C MET A 1 15.50 -31.66 55.78
N LYS A 2 14.27 -31.47 55.30
CA LYS A 2 13.91 -31.29 53.88
C LYS A 2 14.28 -29.88 53.39
N LYS A 3 14.87 -29.81 52.18
CA LYS A 3 14.83 -28.61 51.31
C LYS A 3 13.37 -28.28 50.97
N PRO A 4 13.08 -27.00 50.68
CA PRO A 4 12.27 -26.70 49.52
C PRO A 4 13.05 -25.86 48.50
N MET A 5 12.91 -26.32 47.26
CA MET A 5 13.31 -25.71 46.00
C MET A 5 12.00 -25.36 45.27
N LEU A 6 12.09 -24.42 44.32
CA LEU A 6 11.09 -24.07 43.28
C LEU A 6 9.88 -23.22 43.68
N LEU A 7 9.76 -22.01 43.11
CA LEU A 7 9.00 -21.79 41.85
C LEU A 7 9.19 -20.33 41.39
N ALA A 8 10.00 -20.09 40.36
CA ALA A 8 10.04 -18.80 39.67
C ALA A 8 10.57 -18.99 38.24
N ALA A 9 9.80 -19.68 37.40
CA ALA A 9 10.06 -19.72 35.97
C ALA A 9 8.83 -20.24 35.23
N LEU A 10 7.88 -19.36 34.87
CA LEU A 10 6.87 -19.56 33.82
C LEU A 10 6.00 -18.29 33.72
N CYS A 11 6.46 -17.25 33.03
CA CYS A 11 5.59 -16.13 32.61
C CYS A 11 6.04 -15.40 31.34
N ALA A 12 7.18 -15.72 30.73
CA ALA A 12 7.65 -14.97 29.55
C ALA A 12 6.90 -15.32 28.24
N ALA A 13 6.43 -16.57 28.08
CA ALA A 13 5.77 -17.00 26.85
C ALA A 13 4.26 -16.62 26.76
N ALA A 14 3.63 -16.26 27.88
CA ALA A 14 2.20 -15.92 27.92
C ALA A 14 1.92 -14.46 27.53
N LEU A 15 2.86 -13.55 27.79
CA LEU A 15 2.72 -12.11 27.54
C LEU A 15 2.52 -11.75 26.05
N PRO A 16 3.32 -12.25 25.09
CA PRO A 16 3.10 -11.92 23.68
C PRO A 16 1.81 -12.51 23.12
N ALA A 17 1.38 -13.69 23.61
CA ALA A 17 0.11 -14.30 23.19
C ALA A 17 -1.12 -13.53 23.72
N LEU A 18 -1.05 -13.02 24.96
CA LEU A 18 -2.09 -12.15 25.53
C LEU A 18 -2.16 -10.78 24.83
N ALA A 19 -1.01 -10.24 24.42
CA ALA A 19 -0.92 -8.97 23.71
C ALA A 19 -1.53 -9.06 22.30
N GLN A 20 -1.26 -10.14 21.55
CA GLN A 20 -1.88 -10.41 20.24
C GLN A 20 -3.42 -10.44 20.31
N GLN A 21 -3.98 -11.05 21.37
CA GLN A 21 -5.43 -11.16 21.55
C GLN A 21 -6.11 -9.80 21.76
N ALA A 22 -5.36 -8.75 22.12
CA ALA A 22 -5.91 -7.41 22.27
C ALA A 22 -6.07 -6.65 20.94
N LEU A 23 -5.26 -6.98 19.92
CA LEU A 23 -5.24 -6.24 18.65
C LEU A 23 -6.28 -6.74 17.64
N PHE A 24 -6.40 -8.06 17.52
CA PHE A 24 -7.14 -8.71 16.44
C PHE A 24 -8.32 -9.52 16.96
N ALA A 25 -9.41 -9.57 16.18
CA ALA A 25 -10.59 -10.38 16.49
C ALA A 25 -10.23 -11.86 16.66
N ASP A 26 -9.39 -12.37 15.76
CA ASP A 26 -8.98 -13.76 15.69
C ASP A 26 -7.58 -13.96 16.29
N ALA A 27 -7.35 -15.15 16.85
CA ALA A 27 -6.01 -15.53 17.27
C ALA A 27 -5.10 -15.66 16.04
N ILE A 28 -3.95 -15.00 16.09
CA ILE A 28 -2.96 -15.00 15.00
C ILE A 28 -1.93 -16.09 15.27
N ALA A 29 -1.78 -17.01 14.33
CA ALA A 29 -0.82 -18.10 14.40
C ALA A 29 0.20 -17.99 13.24
N PRO A 30 1.32 -17.28 13.43
CA PRO A 30 2.38 -17.27 12.43
C PRO A 30 2.92 -18.68 12.21
N ALA A 31 3.25 -19.00 10.95
CA ALA A 31 3.94 -20.24 10.63
C ALA A 31 5.20 -20.41 11.48
N ALA A 32 5.55 -21.66 11.80
CA ALA A 32 6.83 -21.93 12.46
C ALA A 32 7.97 -21.34 11.62
N SER A 33 8.98 -20.75 12.28
CA SER A 33 10.20 -20.40 11.54
C SER A 33 10.75 -21.70 10.96
N GLY A 34 10.94 -21.74 9.64
CA GLY A 34 11.53 -22.91 8.98
C GLY A 34 12.99 -23.07 9.39
N THR A 35 13.91 -22.85 8.47
CA THR A 35 15.37 -22.97 8.70
C THR A 35 15.96 -21.96 9.72
N GLY A 36 15.12 -21.20 10.45
CA GLY A 36 15.53 -20.12 11.36
C GLY A 36 16.11 -18.88 10.65
N LYS A 37 16.27 -18.92 9.33
CA LYS A 37 16.91 -17.88 8.51
C LYS A 37 15.93 -17.00 7.73
N ALA A 38 14.65 -17.34 7.74
CA ALA A 38 13.63 -16.58 7.04
C ALA A 38 13.53 -15.16 7.64
N PRO A 39 13.39 -14.11 6.81
CA PRO A 39 13.35 -12.72 7.28
C PRO A 39 12.09 -12.45 8.14
N TYR A 40 11.00 -13.15 7.86
CA TYR A 40 9.72 -13.03 8.55
C TYR A 40 9.02 -14.38 8.66
N LEU A 41 8.01 -14.44 9.54
CA LEU A 41 7.07 -15.54 9.63
C LEU A 41 5.84 -15.19 8.81
N TYR A 42 5.47 -16.06 7.88
CA TYR A 42 4.23 -15.87 7.12
C TYR A 42 3.01 -16.10 8.02
N VAL A 43 1.98 -15.28 7.84
CA VAL A 43 0.68 -15.38 8.53
C VAL A 43 -0.45 -15.52 7.51
N GLY A 44 -0.64 -14.53 6.63
CA GLY A 44 -1.65 -14.56 5.57
C GLY A 44 -3.11 -14.64 6.05
N GLN A 45 -3.42 -14.20 7.27
CA GLN A 45 -4.72 -14.42 7.91
C GLN A 45 -5.58 -13.14 7.88
N ALA A 46 -6.78 -13.25 7.32
CA ALA A 46 -7.80 -12.20 7.40
C ALA A 46 -8.41 -12.15 8.81
N THR A 47 -8.69 -10.93 9.30
CA THR A 47 -9.31 -10.68 10.60
C THR A 47 -9.92 -9.27 10.63
N THR A 48 -10.36 -8.81 11.79
CA THR A 48 -10.79 -7.42 12.01
C THR A 48 -10.02 -6.80 13.19
N ALA A 49 -9.84 -5.48 13.15
CA ALA A 49 -9.24 -4.74 14.26
C ALA A 49 -10.18 -4.73 15.47
N LYS A 50 -9.70 -5.07 16.68
CA LYS A 50 -10.52 -4.97 17.91
C LYS A 50 -10.66 -3.53 18.42
N ALA A 51 -9.66 -2.70 18.16
CA ALA A 51 -9.60 -1.30 18.52
C ALA A 51 -8.91 -0.53 17.38
N PRO A 52 -8.91 0.82 17.38
CA PRO A 52 -8.16 1.56 16.37
C PRO A 52 -6.67 1.23 16.43
N LEU A 53 -6.05 0.97 15.29
CA LEU A 53 -4.67 0.51 15.16
C LEU A 53 -3.83 1.52 14.39
N ALA A 54 -2.76 2.05 14.99
CA ALA A 54 -1.81 2.91 14.29
C ALA A 54 -0.75 2.06 13.59
N LEU A 55 -0.57 2.29 12.29
CA LEU A 55 0.40 1.57 11.47
C LEU A 55 1.62 2.45 11.18
N SER A 56 2.81 1.84 11.22
CA SER A 56 4.08 2.52 10.93
C SER A 56 4.81 1.90 9.73
N SER A 57 5.65 2.68 9.06
CA SER A 57 6.43 2.23 7.89
C SER A 57 7.54 1.24 8.25
N GLN A 58 7.93 1.17 9.51
CA GLN A 58 8.95 0.25 10.02
C GLN A 58 8.51 -0.34 11.36
N PRO A 59 8.97 -1.55 11.73
CA PRO A 59 8.74 -2.13 13.05
C PRO A 59 9.25 -1.20 14.16
N GLY A 60 8.35 -0.80 15.07
CA GLY A 60 8.68 -0.10 16.33
C GLY A 60 9.15 1.36 16.24
N LYS A 61 9.55 1.87 15.07
CA LYS A 61 10.17 3.20 14.92
C LYS A 61 9.90 3.92 13.58
N GLY A 62 8.98 3.41 12.78
CA GLY A 62 8.67 4.00 11.48
C GLY A 62 7.82 5.28 11.56
N THR A 63 7.76 6.01 10.44
CA THR A 63 6.79 7.09 10.27
C THR A 63 5.36 6.55 10.27
N PRO A 64 4.38 7.30 10.78
CA PRO A 64 2.97 6.92 10.68
C PRO A 64 2.54 6.75 9.22
N VAL A 65 1.89 5.62 8.92
CA VAL A 65 1.30 5.33 7.61
C VAL A 65 -0.16 5.72 7.63
N THR A 66 -0.93 5.09 8.53
CA THR A 66 -2.37 5.28 8.61
C THR A 66 -2.92 4.74 9.93
N THR A 67 -4.19 5.00 10.20
CA THR A 67 -4.92 4.39 11.32
C THR A 67 -6.03 3.49 10.78
N VAL A 68 -6.03 2.22 11.17
CA VAL A 68 -7.14 1.30 10.86
C VAL A 68 -8.20 1.47 11.94
N PRO A 69 -9.45 1.82 11.61
CA PRO A 69 -10.49 1.99 12.62
C PRO A 69 -10.87 0.64 13.26
N ALA A 70 -11.47 0.70 14.46
CA ALA A 70 -12.01 -0.48 15.11
C ALA A 70 -13.02 -1.19 14.20
N GLN A 71 -13.08 -2.52 14.29
CA GLN A 71 -13.94 -3.41 13.50
C GLN A 71 -13.64 -3.43 11.99
N ALA A 72 -12.68 -2.63 11.50
CA ALA A 72 -12.32 -2.64 10.09
C ALA A 72 -11.64 -3.97 9.70
N PRO A 73 -11.97 -4.52 8.52
CA PRO A 73 -11.32 -5.70 7.99
C PRO A 73 -9.87 -5.41 7.58
N LEU A 74 -8.98 -6.32 7.96
CA LEU A 74 -7.56 -6.29 7.65
C LEU A 74 -7.01 -7.70 7.44
N THR A 75 -5.82 -7.82 6.89
CA THR A 75 -5.07 -9.09 6.81
C THR A 75 -3.75 -8.93 7.54
N VAL A 76 -3.47 -9.83 8.48
CA VAL A 76 -2.12 -9.96 9.05
C VAL A 76 -1.28 -10.76 8.07
N LEU A 77 -0.31 -10.11 7.43
CA LEU A 77 0.51 -10.73 6.39
C LEU A 77 1.70 -11.48 6.98
N LEU A 78 2.46 -10.82 7.85
CA LEU A 78 3.72 -11.31 8.40
C LEU A 78 3.83 -11.00 9.89
N ALA A 79 4.67 -11.76 10.57
CA ALA A 79 5.20 -11.42 11.89
C ALA A 79 6.73 -11.38 11.85
N THR A 80 7.34 -10.55 12.70
CA THR A 80 8.78 -10.64 12.95
C THR A 80 9.13 -11.98 13.61
N PRO A 81 10.36 -12.50 13.49
CA PRO A 81 10.75 -13.77 14.09
C PRO A 81 10.54 -13.85 15.61
N ASP A 82 10.74 -12.73 16.32
CA ASP A 82 10.47 -12.58 17.75
C ASP A 82 8.98 -12.41 18.09
N LYS A 83 8.12 -12.30 17.07
CA LYS A 83 6.66 -12.07 17.15
C LYS A 83 6.28 -10.76 17.86
N ALA A 84 7.22 -9.83 17.97
CA ALA A 84 7.00 -8.52 18.59
C ALA A 84 6.27 -7.55 17.66
N HIS A 85 6.27 -7.77 16.34
CA HIS A 85 5.60 -6.90 15.38
C HIS A 85 4.88 -7.70 14.30
N TYR A 86 3.77 -7.15 13.82
CA TYR A 86 2.96 -7.69 12.73
C TYR A 86 2.92 -6.71 11.58
N LEU A 87 3.12 -7.19 10.36
CA LEU A 87 2.80 -6.44 9.15
C LEU A 87 1.35 -6.73 8.80
N VAL A 88 0.55 -5.67 8.70
CA VAL A 88 -0.85 -5.79 8.31
C VAL A 88 -1.11 -5.10 6.99
N LYS A 89 -2.16 -5.54 6.30
CA LYS A 89 -2.69 -4.96 5.08
C LYS A 89 -4.13 -4.52 5.31
N THR A 90 -4.48 -3.30 4.93
CA THR A 90 -5.87 -2.82 4.93
C THR A 90 -6.67 -3.46 3.79
N SER A 91 -7.98 -3.25 3.78
CA SER A 91 -8.85 -3.78 2.71
C SER A 91 -8.52 -3.22 1.32
N LEU A 92 -7.98 -1.99 1.23
CA LEU A 92 -7.54 -1.39 -0.03
C LEU A 92 -6.08 -1.71 -0.39
N GLY A 93 -5.34 -2.38 0.50
CA GLY A 93 -3.99 -2.84 0.19
C GLY A 93 -2.84 -2.02 0.80
N LEU A 94 -3.11 -0.97 1.58
CA LEU A 94 -2.03 -0.28 2.31
C LEU A 94 -1.40 -1.21 3.32
N THR A 95 -0.08 -1.19 3.44
CA THR A 95 0.64 -1.98 4.44
C THR A 95 1.32 -1.12 5.51
N GLY A 96 1.40 -1.67 6.71
CA GLY A 96 2.18 -1.08 7.78
C GLY A 96 2.36 -2.01 8.97
N TRP A 97 3.36 -1.71 9.79
CA TRP A 97 3.73 -2.48 10.97
C TRP A 97 2.96 -2.01 12.20
N ILE A 98 2.69 -2.95 13.10
CA ILE A 98 2.16 -2.70 14.43
C ILE A 98 2.88 -3.57 15.47
N ALA A 99 3.17 -3.00 16.65
CA ALA A 99 3.74 -3.75 17.77
C ALA A 99 2.68 -4.66 18.40
N ALA A 100 3.09 -5.84 18.86
CA ALA A 100 2.21 -6.84 19.47
C ALA A 100 1.49 -6.32 20.73
N ASP A 101 2.12 -5.40 21.45
CA ASP A 101 1.65 -4.76 22.68
C ASP A 101 1.15 -3.32 22.47
N ALA A 102 0.89 -2.95 21.21
CA ALA A 102 0.41 -1.62 20.86
C ALA A 102 -0.88 -1.30 21.62
N GLN A 103 -0.95 -0.08 22.14
CA GLN A 103 -2.18 0.47 22.71
C GLN A 103 -3.11 0.94 21.59
N PRO A 104 -4.43 1.00 21.85
CA PRO A 104 -5.38 1.60 20.92
C PRO A 104 -4.91 2.98 20.47
N ALA A 105 -4.93 3.21 19.16
CA ALA A 105 -4.66 4.51 18.60
C ALA A 105 -5.78 5.49 18.99
N ALA A 106 -5.41 6.75 19.20
CA ALA A 106 -6.39 7.82 19.23
C ALA A 106 -7.03 7.99 17.85
N ASP A 107 -8.25 8.53 17.82
CA ASP A 107 -8.89 8.92 16.57
C ASP A 107 -7.98 9.87 15.80
N SER A 108 -7.76 9.54 14.54
CA SER A 108 -6.83 10.25 13.68
C SER A 108 -7.52 10.73 12.42
N ARG A 109 -7.11 11.90 11.93
CA ARG A 109 -7.46 12.36 10.59
C ARG A 109 -6.93 11.41 9.52
N ASP A 110 -5.95 10.57 9.84
CA ASP A 110 -5.40 9.51 8.98
C ASP A 110 -6.17 8.19 9.05
N SER A 111 -7.42 8.19 9.52
CA SER A 111 -8.21 6.95 9.56
C SER A 111 -8.58 6.46 8.15
N GLU A 112 -8.40 5.17 7.88
CA GLU A 112 -8.86 4.47 6.66
C GLU A 112 -10.36 4.13 6.71
N ASP A 113 -11.19 5.08 7.14
CA ASP A 113 -12.64 4.95 7.05
C ASP A 113 -13.15 5.53 5.72
N PHE A 114 -13.49 4.64 4.80
CA PHE A 114 -14.05 4.99 3.50
C PHE A 114 -15.58 4.83 3.43
N SER A 115 -16.24 4.51 4.55
CA SER A 115 -17.69 4.23 4.59
C SER A 115 -18.55 5.40 4.13
N GLN A 116 -18.05 6.63 4.28
CA GLN A 116 -18.75 7.86 3.90
C GLN A 116 -18.53 8.25 2.43
N LEU A 117 -17.64 7.56 1.70
CA LEU A 117 -17.34 7.92 0.33
C LEU A 117 -18.44 7.45 -0.63
N LYS A 118 -18.82 8.32 -1.55
CA LYS A 118 -19.68 8.00 -2.67
C LYS A 118 -18.85 7.77 -3.92
N LYS A 119 -19.21 6.75 -4.70
CA LYS A 119 -18.65 6.55 -6.04
C LYS A 119 -19.28 7.56 -7.01
N LEU A 120 -18.44 8.27 -7.75
CA LEU A 120 -18.87 9.16 -8.83
C LEU A 120 -19.48 8.32 -9.97
N SER A 121 -20.67 8.72 -10.42
CA SER A 121 -21.37 8.11 -11.53
C SER A 121 -22.37 9.12 -12.13
N PRO A 122 -22.50 9.22 -13.47
CA PRO A 122 -21.71 8.51 -14.48
C PRO A 122 -20.27 9.03 -14.58
N ILE A 123 -19.38 8.20 -15.12
CA ILE A 123 -18.03 8.61 -15.53
C ILE A 123 -18.06 8.98 -17.03
N PRO A 124 -17.44 10.10 -17.45
CA PRO A 124 -17.32 10.47 -18.86
C PRO A 124 -16.77 9.33 -19.73
N GLU A 125 -17.30 9.19 -20.94
CA GLU A 125 -16.90 8.10 -21.86
C GLU A 125 -15.40 8.15 -22.21
N GLY A 126 -14.83 9.35 -22.36
CA GLY A 126 -13.41 9.53 -22.65
C GLY A 126 -12.46 9.08 -21.53
N LEU A 127 -12.95 8.74 -20.34
CA LEU A 127 -12.16 8.15 -19.26
C LEU A 127 -12.27 6.62 -19.21
N LYS A 128 -13.07 6.00 -20.09
CA LYS A 128 -13.14 4.55 -20.22
C LYS A 128 -12.12 4.12 -21.26
N ILE A 129 -11.08 3.45 -20.81
CA ILE A 129 -9.98 2.99 -21.66
C ILE A 129 -10.08 1.47 -21.80
N GLU A 130 -10.08 0.99 -23.04
CA GLU A 130 -10.11 -0.45 -23.33
C GLU A 130 -8.83 -1.13 -22.83
N GLY A 131 -8.97 -2.33 -22.25
CA GLY A 131 -7.83 -3.09 -21.72
C GLY A 131 -7.37 -2.66 -20.32
N LEU A 132 -7.89 -1.55 -19.78
CA LEU A 132 -7.57 -1.08 -18.43
C LEU A 132 -8.71 -1.36 -17.42
N PRO A 133 -8.37 -1.44 -16.12
CA PRO A 133 -9.37 -1.42 -15.07
C PRO A 133 -10.33 -0.22 -15.20
N PRO A 134 -11.62 -0.36 -14.86
CA PRO A 134 -12.57 0.73 -14.97
C PRO A 134 -12.15 1.95 -14.16
N PHE A 135 -12.14 3.11 -14.81
CA PHE A 135 -11.93 4.38 -14.11
C PHE A 135 -13.00 4.56 -13.02
N ALA A 136 -12.54 4.75 -11.78
CA ALA A 136 -13.41 4.87 -10.62
C ALA A 136 -12.92 5.98 -9.69
N LEU A 137 -13.87 6.77 -9.22
CA LEU A 137 -13.58 7.88 -8.32
C LEU A 137 -14.53 7.82 -7.14
N HIS A 138 -14.00 7.96 -5.93
CA HIS A 138 -14.77 7.97 -4.70
C HIS A 138 -14.49 9.27 -3.93
N TYR A 139 -15.53 9.94 -3.45
CA TYR A 139 -15.40 11.25 -2.81
C TYR A 139 -16.29 11.37 -1.58
N ASN A 140 -15.88 12.20 -0.63
CA ASN A 140 -16.70 12.56 0.52
C ASN A 140 -17.72 13.67 0.13
N PRO A 141 -19.03 13.36 0.06
CA PRO A 141 -20.05 14.31 -0.40
C PRO A 141 -20.30 15.47 0.56
N GLN A 142 -19.81 15.41 1.80
CA GLN A 142 -19.96 16.49 2.77
C GLN A 142 -18.99 17.66 2.49
N ARG A 143 -17.90 17.41 1.78
CA ARG A 143 -16.82 18.39 1.54
C ARG A 143 -16.52 18.61 0.06
N ILE A 144 -16.82 17.62 -0.77
CA ILE A 144 -16.51 17.60 -2.20
C ILE A 144 -17.80 17.37 -2.98
N GLN A 145 -18.03 18.19 -3.99
CA GLN A 145 -19.22 18.14 -4.85
C GLN A 145 -18.83 17.65 -6.24
N PRO A 146 -19.62 16.73 -6.83
CA PRO A 146 -19.46 16.36 -8.23
C PRO A 146 -19.99 17.48 -9.13
N LEU A 147 -19.37 17.65 -10.30
CA LEU A 147 -19.87 18.53 -11.35
C LEU A 147 -20.65 17.70 -12.38
N THR A 148 -21.93 18.00 -12.57
CA THR A 148 -22.79 17.28 -13.53
C THR A 148 -23.60 18.26 -14.38
N PRO A 149 -23.46 18.23 -15.73
CA PRO A 149 -22.48 17.43 -16.47
C PRO A 149 -21.04 17.85 -16.13
N ALA A 150 -20.10 16.90 -16.21
CA ALA A 150 -18.69 17.24 -16.11
C ALA A 150 -18.33 18.21 -17.24
N ALA A 151 -17.61 19.29 -16.91
CA ALA A 151 -17.16 20.25 -17.91
C ALA A 151 -15.85 19.77 -18.52
N GLN A 152 -15.72 19.77 -19.85
CA GLN A 152 -14.42 19.56 -20.49
C GLN A 152 -13.51 20.75 -20.19
N SER A 153 -12.35 20.49 -19.62
CA SER A 153 -11.30 21.51 -19.40
C SER A 153 -10.44 21.69 -20.65
N ASN A 154 -10.26 20.63 -21.44
CA ASN A 154 -9.68 20.63 -22.79
C ASN A 154 -10.16 19.36 -23.53
N GLU A 155 -9.57 19.05 -24.70
CA GLU A 155 -9.95 17.89 -25.53
C GLU A 155 -9.85 16.55 -24.76
N ASP A 156 -8.91 16.46 -23.82
CA ASP A 156 -8.53 15.21 -23.16
C ASP A 156 -8.82 15.18 -21.65
N SER A 157 -9.46 16.21 -21.08
CA SER A 157 -9.69 16.25 -19.63
C SER A 157 -11.04 16.81 -19.23
N TYR A 158 -11.51 16.32 -18.08
CA TYR A 158 -12.82 16.59 -17.53
C TYR A 158 -12.68 17.12 -16.12
N VAL A 159 -13.34 18.22 -15.83
CA VAL A 159 -13.54 18.71 -14.48
C VAL A 159 -14.63 17.87 -13.81
N LEU A 160 -14.25 17.02 -12.86
CA LEU A 160 -15.15 16.05 -12.25
C LEU A 160 -15.66 16.48 -10.89
N LEU A 161 -14.80 17.06 -10.05
CA LEU A 161 -15.13 17.43 -8.68
C LEU A 161 -14.65 18.85 -8.34
N GLN A 162 -15.32 19.45 -7.36
CA GLN A 162 -14.88 20.69 -6.74
C GLN A 162 -15.17 20.65 -5.23
N GLY A 163 -14.31 21.25 -4.42
CA GLY A 163 -14.56 21.46 -3.00
C GLY A 163 -13.31 21.36 -2.14
N GLN A 164 -13.49 20.99 -0.88
CA GLN A 164 -12.42 20.93 0.11
C GLN A 164 -11.84 19.52 0.19
N PHE A 165 -10.63 19.35 -0.36
CA PHE A 165 -9.90 18.07 -0.32
C PHE A 165 -9.03 17.93 0.93
N ALA A 166 -8.82 19.02 1.65
CA ALA A 166 -8.16 19.06 2.96
C ALA A 166 -9.05 19.69 4.02
N ALA A 167 -8.79 19.38 5.30
CA ALA A 167 -9.45 19.99 6.45
C ALA A 167 -9.02 21.45 6.67
N ASN A 168 -9.02 22.23 5.60
CA ASN A 168 -8.79 23.67 5.51
C ASN A 168 -9.92 24.30 4.66
N ASP A 169 -9.92 25.62 4.56
CA ASP A 169 -10.92 26.37 3.79
C ASP A 169 -10.54 26.53 2.31
N ARG A 170 -9.50 25.84 1.84
CA ARG A 170 -9.07 25.92 0.43
C ARG A 170 -10.02 25.09 -0.43
N ASN A 171 -10.51 25.71 -1.49
CA ASN A 171 -11.27 25.03 -2.53
C ASN A 171 -10.34 24.59 -3.65
N TYR A 172 -10.55 23.36 -4.09
CA TYR A 172 -9.84 22.75 -5.19
C TYR A 172 -10.83 22.30 -6.26
N ARG A 173 -10.32 22.23 -7.48
CA ARG A 173 -10.93 21.58 -8.62
C ARG A 173 -10.14 20.30 -8.93
N LEU A 174 -10.84 19.22 -9.23
CA LEU A 174 -10.21 17.98 -9.70
C LEU A 174 -10.51 17.82 -11.19
N GLU A 175 -9.46 17.82 -12.00
CA GLU A 175 -9.51 17.56 -13.43
C GLU A 175 -8.89 16.19 -13.69
N CYS A 176 -9.55 15.34 -14.47
CA CYS A 176 -9.03 14.00 -14.78
C CYS A 176 -9.06 13.76 -16.29
N GLY A 177 -8.09 13.00 -16.79
CA GLY A 177 -7.96 12.66 -18.21
C GLY A 177 -7.52 11.21 -18.40
N PRO A 178 -7.65 10.65 -19.61
CA PRO A 178 -7.13 9.33 -19.94
C PRO A 178 -5.60 9.33 -20.05
N GLY A 179 -4.99 10.53 -20.09
CA GLY A 179 -3.55 10.72 -20.22
C GLY A 179 -3.01 10.37 -21.61
N PRO A 180 -1.78 10.81 -21.92
CA PRO A 180 -1.06 10.27 -23.06
C PRO A 180 -0.89 8.75 -22.87
N SER A 181 -0.93 8.01 -23.97
CA SER A 181 -0.66 6.57 -23.98
C SER A 181 -1.52 5.72 -23.02
N ALA A 182 -2.76 6.15 -22.76
CA ALA A 182 -3.64 5.47 -21.82
C ALA A 182 -3.09 5.43 -20.37
N ASP A 183 -2.43 6.52 -19.94
CA ASP A 183 -2.00 6.75 -18.56
C ASP A 183 -3.00 7.63 -17.77
N PRO A 184 -4.15 7.10 -17.29
CA PRO A 184 -5.16 7.89 -16.62
C PRO A 184 -4.61 8.60 -15.39
N TYR A 185 -5.04 9.85 -15.22
CA TYR A 185 -4.62 10.70 -14.13
C TYR A 185 -5.76 11.58 -13.64
N CYS A 186 -5.59 12.08 -12.42
CA CYS A 186 -6.32 13.21 -11.90
C CYS A 186 -5.34 14.25 -11.36
N GLU A 187 -5.68 15.52 -11.51
CA GLU A 187 -4.89 16.65 -11.08
C GLU A 187 -5.74 17.54 -10.17
N LEU A 188 -5.19 17.83 -8.99
CA LEU A 188 -5.83 18.71 -8.02
C LEU A 188 -5.32 20.14 -8.23
N LEU A 189 -6.23 21.05 -8.56
CA LEU A 189 -5.93 22.45 -8.89
C LEU A 189 -6.55 23.39 -7.85
N ASP A 190 -5.79 24.38 -7.39
CA ASP A 190 -6.31 25.49 -6.60
C ASP A 190 -6.43 26.77 -7.44
N ALA A 191 -6.87 27.86 -6.80
CA ALA A 191 -7.03 29.15 -7.48
C ALA A 191 -5.73 29.68 -8.12
N THR A 192 -4.58 29.39 -7.54
CA THR A 192 -3.26 29.78 -8.07
C THR A 192 -2.96 29.00 -9.35
N ASP A 193 -3.16 27.68 -9.34
CA ASP A 193 -2.91 26.85 -10.53
C ASP A 193 -3.84 27.24 -11.68
N LEU A 194 -5.12 27.49 -11.37
CA LEU A 194 -6.11 27.90 -12.36
C LEU A 194 -5.75 29.25 -13.00
N LYS A 195 -5.21 30.18 -12.19
CA LYS A 195 -4.72 31.47 -12.70
C LYS A 195 -3.48 31.27 -13.59
N GLN A 196 -2.51 30.49 -13.15
CA GLN A 196 -1.31 30.18 -13.95
C GLN A 196 -1.67 29.59 -15.31
N ARG A 197 -2.60 28.63 -15.34
CA ARG A 197 -3.13 28.05 -16.59
C ARG A 197 -3.79 29.08 -17.50
N ALA A 198 -4.61 29.97 -16.93
CA ALA A 198 -5.26 31.03 -17.69
C ALA A 198 -4.25 32.02 -18.30
N ASP A 199 -3.11 32.23 -17.63
CA ASP A 199 -2.00 33.07 -18.11
C ASP A 199 -1.06 32.31 -19.08
N GLY A 200 -1.42 31.10 -19.51
CA GLY A 200 -0.64 30.28 -20.45
C GLY A 200 0.59 29.62 -19.83
N GLN A 201 0.69 29.58 -18.50
CA GLN A 201 1.77 28.91 -17.79
C GLN A 201 1.42 27.45 -17.53
N LEU A 202 2.45 26.59 -17.55
CA LEU A 202 2.33 25.24 -17.01
C LEU A 202 2.18 25.37 -15.49
N GLY A 203 0.95 25.18 -15.00
CA GLY A 203 0.71 25.08 -13.56
C GLY A 203 1.45 23.88 -12.98
N ALA A 204 1.94 23.99 -11.76
CA ALA A 204 2.65 22.90 -11.06
C ALA A 204 1.67 21.87 -10.47
N GLY A 205 0.52 21.65 -11.11
CA GLY A 205 -0.62 21.02 -10.48
C GLY A 205 -0.33 19.60 -9.98
N ARG A 206 -1.12 19.21 -8.99
CA ARG A 206 -0.86 18.05 -8.15
C ARG A 206 -1.40 16.79 -8.82
N MET A 207 -0.59 16.19 -9.68
CA MET A 207 -0.99 15.02 -10.46
C MET A 207 -0.93 13.72 -9.66
N LEU A 208 -1.95 12.88 -9.83
CA LEU A 208 -2.09 11.55 -9.30
C LEU A 208 -2.37 10.62 -10.48
N GLY A 209 -1.44 9.69 -10.79
CA GLY A 209 -1.71 8.62 -11.74
C GLY A 209 -2.57 7.53 -11.12
N GLY A 210 -3.47 6.96 -11.92
CA GLY A 210 -4.20 5.75 -11.56
C GLY A 210 -5.57 5.60 -12.21
N GLU A 211 -6.16 4.44 -12.03
CA GLU A 211 -7.50 4.12 -12.54
C GLU A 211 -8.55 4.26 -11.44
N THR A 212 -8.16 4.12 -10.17
CA THR A 212 -9.09 4.26 -9.04
C THR A 212 -8.61 5.27 -8.02
N PHE A 213 -9.48 6.22 -7.64
CA PHE A 213 -9.17 7.29 -6.71
C PHE A 213 -10.11 7.33 -5.51
N TYR A 214 -9.59 7.75 -4.35
CA TYR A 214 -10.37 7.99 -3.14
C TYR A 214 -10.01 9.34 -2.52
N PHE A 215 -11.03 10.16 -2.26
CA PHE A 215 -10.89 11.52 -1.73
C PHE A 215 -11.77 11.71 -0.48
N PRO A 216 -11.26 11.41 0.73
CA PRO A 216 -12.02 11.59 1.96
C PRO A 216 -12.23 13.05 2.38
N GLY A 217 -11.47 13.98 1.81
CA GLY A 217 -11.54 15.40 2.16
C GLY A 217 -10.83 15.75 3.47
N ASN A 218 -10.03 14.86 4.05
CA ASN A 218 -9.26 15.08 5.28
C ASN A 218 -7.84 15.61 5.02
N GLY A 219 -7.44 15.79 3.76
CA GLY A 219 -6.09 16.19 3.35
C GLY A 219 -5.25 15.01 2.88
N THR A 220 -5.83 13.81 2.86
CA THR A 220 -5.24 12.62 2.26
C THR A 220 -5.94 12.31 0.94
N LEU A 221 -5.14 11.91 -0.04
CA LEU A 221 -5.60 11.46 -1.35
C LEU A 221 -5.04 10.07 -1.60
N TYR A 222 -5.80 9.23 -2.29
CA TYR A 222 -5.38 7.88 -2.60
C TYR A 222 -5.56 7.60 -4.08
N SER A 223 -4.61 6.87 -4.65
CA SER A 223 -4.74 6.31 -5.98
C SER A 223 -4.38 4.83 -5.98
N SER A 224 -5.04 4.09 -6.85
CA SER A 224 -4.63 2.75 -7.24
C SER A 224 -4.23 2.80 -8.70
N THR A 225 -3.05 2.29 -9.03
CA THR A 225 -2.51 2.26 -10.40
C THR A 225 -1.75 0.97 -10.69
N HIS A 226 -1.94 0.39 -11.88
CA HIS A 226 -1.01 -0.57 -12.48
C HIS A 226 -0.20 0.07 -13.61
N ILE A 227 -0.58 1.27 -14.04
CA ILE A 227 0.09 2.02 -15.11
C ILE A 227 1.53 2.39 -14.72
N ASN A 228 2.46 2.12 -15.63
CA ASN A 228 3.90 2.26 -15.48
C ASN A 228 4.42 1.50 -14.25
N ARG A 229 3.83 0.33 -13.95
CA ARG A 229 4.19 -0.53 -12.82
C ARG A 229 4.21 -1.99 -13.24
N HIS A 230 4.90 -2.81 -12.46
CA HIS A 230 4.86 -4.26 -12.59
C HIS A 230 3.65 -4.92 -11.92
N HIS A 231 2.94 -4.18 -11.05
CA HIS A 231 1.81 -4.66 -10.28
C HIS A 231 0.89 -3.51 -9.86
N GLN A 232 -0.38 -3.82 -9.57
CA GLN A 232 -1.30 -2.86 -8.97
C GLN A 232 -0.70 -2.32 -7.67
N THR A 233 -0.71 -1.01 -7.53
CA THR A 233 -0.13 -0.28 -6.42
C THR A 233 -1.18 0.64 -5.82
N PHE A 234 -1.46 0.49 -4.53
CA PHE A 234 -2.32 1.41 -3.80
C PHE A 234 -1.47 2.38 -3.00
N SER A 235 -1.53 3.66 -3.35
CA SER A 235 -0.71 4.73 -2.81
C SER A 235 -1.54 5.72 -2.00
N LYS A 236 -0.94 6.24 -0.93
CA LYS A 236 -1.51 7.27 -0.05
C LYS A 236 -0.65 8.52 -0.16
N TYR A 237 -1.28 9.67 -0.36
CA TYR A 237 -0.63 10.96 -0.47
C TYR A 237 -1.17 11.93 0.59
N ARG A 238 -0.29 12.76 1.14
CA ARG A 238 -0.66 13.88 1.99
C ARG A 238 -0.54 15.18 1.21
N LEU A 239 -1.62 15.96 1.21
CA LEU A 239 -1.58 17.35 0.78
C LEU A 239 -0.95 18.20 1.88
N LYS A 240 0.20 18.81 1.57
CA LYS A 240 0.94 19.71 2.46
C LYS A 240 0.37 21.14 2.40
N ASP A 241 0.76 21.97 3.37
CA ASP A 241 0.30 23.36 3.47
C ASP A 241 0.78 24.25 2.32
N ASP A 242 1.94 23.93 1.75
CA ASP A 242 2.48 24.52 0.52
C ASP A 242 1.74 24.07 -0.74
N GLY A 243 0.76 23.16 -0.59
CA GLY A 243 -0.02 22.60 -1.68
C GLY A 243 0.71 21.49 -2.44
N GLN A 244 1.85 20.98 -1.99
CA GLN A 244 2.48 19.82 -2.63
C GLN A 244 1.85 18.51 -2.15
N LEU A 245 1.80 17.51 -3.02
CA LEU A 245 1.49 16.15 -2.62
C LEU A 245 2.78 15.43 -2.24
N ALA A 246 2.79 14.79 -1.08
CA ALA A 246 3.85 13.87 -0.71
C ALA A 246 3.27 12.48 -0.48
N GLU A 247 3.84 11.49 -1.14
CA GLU A 247 3.49 10.10 -0.86
C GLU A 247 3.87 9.74 0.58
N VAL A 248 2.95 9.08 1.27
CA VAL A 248 3.17 8.53 2.60
C VAL A 248 3.84 7.18 2.44
N ALA A 249 5.11 7.11 2.84
CA ALA A 249 5.88 5.88 2.78
C ALA A 249 5.21 4.77 3.59
N GLN A 250 4.87 3.68 2.92
CA GLN A 250 4.34 2.47 3.55
C GLN A 250 5.49 1.59 4.04
N ALA A 251 5.16 0.47 4.69
CA ALA A 251 6.18 -0.55 4.95
C ALA A 251 6.64 -1.21 3.65
N PHE A 252 5.67 -1.60 2.81
CA PHE A 252 5.87 -2.18 1.49
C PHE A 252 4.67 -1.85 0.61
N TYR A 253 4.79 -2.00 -0.70
CA TYR A 253 3.60 -2.24 -1.52
C TYR A 253 3.18 -3.69 -1.39
N TYR A 254 1.88 -3.91 -1.15
CA TYR A 254 1.31 -5.24 -1.28
C TYR A 254 1.17 -5.59 -2.76
N VAL A 255 1.67 -6.76 -3.15
CA VAL A 255 1.59 -7.25 -4.54
C VAL A 255 0.56 -8.37 -4.63
N GLY A 256 0.70 -9.41 -3.79
CA GLY A 256 -0.24 -10.54 -3.75
C GLY A 256 -0.33 -11.39 -5.03
N LEU A 257 0.56 -11.19 -6.00
CA LEU A 257 0.54 -11.82 -7.32
C LEU A 257 0.94 -13.30 -7.22
N LYS A 258 0.02 -14.20 -7.56
CA LYS A 258 0.33 -15.63 -7.73
C LYS A 258 0.84 -15.84 -9.15
N SER A 259 1.96 -16.54 -9.31
CA SER A 259 2.65 -16.70 -10.60
C SER A 259 3.41 -18.03 -10.68
N THR A 260 4.10 -18.25 -11.79
CA THR A 260 5.02 -19.36 -12.05
C THR A 260 6.45 -18.84 -12.23
N ALA A 261 7.44 -19.60 -11.76
CA ALA A 261 8.84 -19.33 -12.05
C ALA A 261 9.19 -19.71 -13.50
N LEU A 262 9.75 -18.77 -14.27
CA LEU A 262 10.21 -18.99 -15.66
C LEU A 262 11.62 -19.59 -15.73
N ALA A 263 12.40 -19.42 -14.66
CA ALA A 263 13.74 -19.96 -14.47
C ALA A 263 13.93 -20.39 -13.00
N PRO A 264 14.97 -21.15 -12.66
CA PRO A 264 15.30 -21.42 -11.26
C PRO A 264 15.56 -20.12 -10.49
N ILE A 265 14.89 -19.94 -9.35
CA ILE A 265 15.03 -18.74 -8.50
C ILE A 265 15.67 -19.16 -7.17
N THR A 266 16.65 -18.38 -6.70
CA THR A 266 17.19 -18.50 -5.34
C THR A 266 16.71 -17.32 -4.51
N LEU A 267 16.02 -17.60 -3.40
CA LEU A 267 15.57 -16.58 -2.46
C LEU A 267 16.64 -16.35 -1.38
N SER A 268 16.87 -15.09 -1.05
CA SER A 268 17.87 -14.63 -0.07
C SER A 268 17.23 -14.24 1.26
N SER A 269 18.03 -14.27 2.34
CA SER A 269 17.60 -13.79 3.65
C SER A 269 17.43 -12.27 3.73
N LEU A 270 18.08 -11.51 2.83
CA LEU A 270 18.06 -10.05 2.79
C LEU A 270 17.69 -9.53 1.39
N PRO A 271 17.05 -8.34 1.31
CA PRO A 271 16.68 -7.72 0.04
C PRO A 271 17.83 -7.58 -0.96
N GLU A 272 18.97 -7.03 -0.54
CA GLU A 272 20.15 -6.77 -1.38
C GLU A 272 20.96 -8.01 -1.75
N GLY A 273 20.59 -9.18 -1.23
CA GLY A 273 21.38 -10.41 -1.30
C GLY A 273 21.89 -10.81 0.08
N GLY A 274 21.91 -12.11 0.34
CA GLY A 274 22.31 -12.68 1.61
C GLY A 274 22.41 -14.19 1.50
N GLU A 275 22.35 -14.88 2.63
CA GLU A 275 22.37 -16.34 2.64
C GLU A 275 21.14 -16.89 1.89
N PRO A 276 21.29 -17.93 1.04
CA PRO A 276 20.15 -18.60 0.43
C PRO A 276 19.23 -19.21 1.49
N VAL A 277 17.93 -18.90 1.41
CA VAL A 277 16.90 -19.43 2.33
C VAL A 277 15.95 -20.41 1.66
N ALA A 278 15.78 -20.31 0.34
CA ALA A 278 14.94 -21.22 -0.45
C ALA A 278 15.37 -21.23 -1.92
N ARG A 279 14.96 -22.28 -2.63
CA ARG A 279 15.10 -22.39 -4.09
C ARG A 279 13.75 -22.80 -4.68
N ILE A 280 13.39 -22.18 -5.80
CA ILE A 280 12.17 -22.46 -6.55
C ILE A 280 12.61 -22.97 -7.91
N ALA A 281 12.16 -24.16 -8.32
CA ALA A 281 12.52 -24.70 -9.62
C ALA A 281 11.74 -23.99 -10.74
N LYS A 282 12.27 -24.05 -11.96
CA LYS A 282 11.51 -23.60 -13.14
C LYS A 282 10.18 -24.36 -13.23
N GLY A 283 9.09 -23.63 -13.46
CA GLY A 283 7.75 -24.20 -13.56
C GLY A 283 7.01 -24.31 -12.21
N ASP A 284 7.70 -24.11 -11.08
CA ASP A 284 7.06 -24.12 -9.78
C ASP A 284 6.23 -22.86 -9.54
N LYS A 285 5.17 -23.01 -8.73
CA LYS A 285 4.32 -21.91 -8.31
C LYS A 285 4.97 -21.09 -7.19
N LEU A 286 4.71 -19.80 -7.24
CA LEU A 286 5.15 -18.83 -6.24
C LEU A 286 4.12 -17.72 -6.07
N GLN A 287 4.26 -16.94 -5.01
CA GLN A 287 3.55 -15.68 -4.84
C GLN A 287 4.55 -14.54 -4.61
N VAL A 288 4.46 -13.48 -5.40
CA VAL A 288 5.07 -12.19 -5.09
C VAL A 288 4.19 -11.52 -4.04
N LEU A 289 4.65 -11.49 -2.79
CA LEU A 289 3.83 -11.01 -1.68
C LEU A 289 3.94 -9.50 -1.53
N LEU A 290 5.16 -8.97 -1.49
CA LEU A 290 5.47 -7.56 -1.21
C LEU A 290 6.54 -7.03 -2.16
N HIS A 291 6.51 -5.72 -2.40
CA HIS A 291 7.56 -4.96 -3.04
C HIS A 291 8.07 -3.86 -2.09
N ASP A 292 9.36 -3.89 -1.76
CA ASP A 292 10.06 -2.87 -0.98
C ASP A 292 10.52 -1.70 -1.86
N ALA A 293 9.57 -0.87 -2.25
CA ALA A 293 9.81 0.34 -3.04
C ALA A 293 10.26 1.56 -2.21
N PHE A 294 10.12 1.48 -0.88
CA PHE A 294 10.35 2.60 0.05
C PHE A 294 11.72 2.56 0.74
N ARG A 295 12.49 1.49 0.53
CA ARG A 295 13.89 1.46 0.97
C ARG A 295 14.68 2.62 0.34
N PRO A 296 15.64 3.20 1.08
CA PRO A 296 16.64 4.09 0.48
C PRO A 296 17.39 3.34 -0.63
N ARG A 297 17.39 3.92 -1.83
CA ARG A 297 18.11 3.39 -2.99
C ARG A 297 19.32 4.27 -3.30
N LYS A 298 20.37 3.66 -3.84
CA LYS A 298 21.44 4.42 -4.51
C LYS A 298 20.90 4.92 -5.85
N GLU A 299 21.46 6.02 -6.34
CA GLU A 299 20.99 6.70 -7.56
C GLU A 299 20.91 5.78 -8.78
N ASP A 300 21.76 4.74 -8.83
CA ASP A 300 21.80 3.75 -9.92
C ASP A 300 21.21 2.36 -9.57
N ASP A 301 20.47 2.24 -8.46
CA ASP A 301 19.86 0.96 -8.07
C ASP A 301 18.40 0.85 -8.54
N TYR A 302 18.23 0.39 -9.77
CA TYR A 302 16.93 0.20 -10.44
C TYR A 302 16.30 -1.18 -10.16
N ARG A 303 16.77 -1.87 -9.12
CA ARG A 303 16.22 -3.18 -8.78
C ARG A 303 14.88 -3.05 -8.06
N ASP A 304 13.96 -3.94 -8.41
CA ASP A 304 12.82 -4.26 -7.56
C ASP A 304 13.26 -5.27 -6.49
N PHE A 305 12.80 -5.04 -5.26
CA PHE A 305 13.05 -5.93 -4.13
C PHE A 305 11.76 -6.57 -3.69
N LEU A 306 11.63 -7.86 -3.99
CA LEU A 306 10.39 -8.60 -3.86
C LEU A 306 10.50 -9.63 -2.76
N LEU A 307 9.52 -9.65 -1.86
CA LEU A 307 9.37 -10.75 -0.91
C LEU A 307 8.51 -11.84 -1.55
N ILE A 308 9.10 -13.00 -1.76
CA ILE A 308 8.49 -14.13 -2.45
C ILE A 308 8.14 -15.21 -1.43
N GLN A 309 6.92 -15.74 -1.55
CA GLN A 309 6.51 -16.97 -0.91
C GLN A 309 6.54 -18.11 -1.92
N ALA A 310 7.34 -19.14 -1.66
CA ALA A 310 7.36 -20.37 -2.43
C ALA A 310 6.15 -21.25 -2.09
N ASN A 311 5.83 -22.22 -2.95
CA ASN A 311 4.70 -23.12 -2.76
C ASN A 311 4.78 -23.98 -1.49
N ASP A 312 5.99 -24.27 -1.00
CA ASP A 312 6.22 -24.99 0.26
C ASP A 312 6.06 -24.10 1.52
N GLY A 313 5.70 -22.82 1.32
CA GLY A 313 5.54 -21.82 2.38
C GLY A 313 6.83 -21.09 2.75
N SER A 314 7.98 -21.46 2.17
CA SER A 314 9.24 -20.75 2.39
C SER A 314 9.15 -19.29 1.93
N LEU A 315 9.76 -18.39 2.69
CA LEU A 315 9.69 -16.94 2.44
C LEU A 315 11.10 -16.36 2.33
N GLY A 316 11.35 -15.56 1.30
CA GLY A 316 12.64 -14.91 1.11
C GLY A 316 12.63 -13.85 0.02
N TRP A 317 13.73 -13.11 -0.07
CA TRP A 317 13.87 -11.97 -0.96
C TRP A 317 14.41 -12.36 -2.34
N LEU A 318 13.85 -11.74 -3.36
CA LEU A 318 14.36 -11.75 -4.73
C LEU A 318 14.61 -10.29 -5.15
N SER A 319 15.79 -10.00 -5.68
CA SER A 319 16.05 -8.72 -6.35
C SER A 319 16.06 -8.93 -7.86
N ILE A 320 15.34 -8.09 -8.60
CA ILE A 320 15.24 -8.15 -10.06
C ILE A 320 15.80 -6.84 -10.59
N ASN A 321 16.82 -6.93 -11.44
CA ASN A 321 17.34 -5.76 -12.15
C ASN A 321 16.63 -5.62 -13.49
N HIS A 322 16.05 -4.45 -13.74
CA HIS A 322 15.37 -4.13 -15.00
C HIS A 322 16.28 -3.42 -16.01
N LEU A 323 17.52 -3.09 -15.62
CA LEU A 323 18.54 -2.61 -16.55
C LEU A 323 19.19 -3.80 -17.27
N GLY A 324 18.54 -4.28 -18.33
CA GLY A 324 19.02 -5.35 -19.21
C GLY A 324 17.89 -5.99 -20.02
N ASP A 325 18.25 -6.80 -21.01
CA ASP A 325 17.27 -7.51 -21.86
C ASP A 325 16.70 -8.78 -21.20
N GLU A 326 17.15 -9.11 -19.98
CA GLU A 326 16.67 -10.30 -19.28
C GLU A 326 15.30 -10.04 -18.64
N PRO A 327 14.24 -10.76 -19.06
CA PRO A 327 12.94 -10.61 -18.44
C PRO A 327 12.98 -11.07 -16.99
N ALA A 328 12.10 -10.52 -16.16
CA ALA A 328 11.87 -11.01 -14.80
C ALA A 328 11.66 -12.55 -14.83
N PRO A 329 12.24 -13.32 -13.89
CA PRO A 329 12.11 -14.78 -13.88
C PRO A 329 10.72 -15.26 -13.39
N ILE A 330 9.71 -14.39 -13.46
CA ILE A 330 8.36 -14.58 -12.93
C ILE A 330 7.36 -14.25 -14.04
N GLU A 331 6.51 -15.23 -14.39
CA GLU A 331 5.65 -15.20 -15.58
C GLU A 331 4.75 -13.96 -15.69
N ASP A 332 4.06 -13.63 -14.60
CA ASP A 332 3.04 -12.57 -14.56
C ASP A 332 3.57 -11.23 -14.02
N TYR A 333 4.86 -11.14 -13.66
CA TYR A 333 5.47 -9.90 -13.16
C TYR A 333 6.04 -9.10 -14.33
N ARG A 334 5.17 -8.33 -14.99
CA ARG A 334 5.50 -7.61 -16.24
C ARG A 334 5.20 -6.13 -16.10
N PHE A 335 6.07 -5.30 -16.67
CA PHE A 335 5.89 -3.87 -16.73
C PHE A 335 4.67 -3.54 -17.60
N MET A 336 3.74 -2.75 -17.06
CA MET A 336 2.56 -2.26 -17.77
C MET A 336 2.75 -0.77 -18.08
N GLY A 337 3.52 -0.47 -19.11
CA GLY A 337 3.69 0.87 -19.65
C GLY A 337 3.99 0.78 -21.14
N ASP A 338 4.24 1.93 -21.75
CA ASP A 338 4.71 2.02 -23.14
C ASP A 338 6.08 1.36 -23.39
#